data_AF-A0A813I4A5-F1
#
_entry.id   AF-A0A813I4A5-F1
#
_cell.length_a   1.000
_cell.length_b   1.000
_cell.length_c   1.000
_cell.angle_alpha   90.00
_cell.angle_beta   90.00
_cell.angle_gamma   90.00
#
_symmetry.space_group_name_H-M   'P 1'
#
loop_
_entity.id
_entity.type
_entity.pdbx_description
1 polymer ?
#
loop_
_entity_poly.entity_id
_entity_poly.type
_entity_poly.pdbx_seq_one_letter_code
_entity_poly.pdbx_strand_id
1 'polypeptide(L)'
;MDQRFTAVETQARHCWALGGRYWEFVLNTASYVAGFRISGGDAPCEGCLEDFAARWQQVPDTLIGGLCAPPPCGAAHVTGLIFTRHMERLLQLTFRLPAPDAAQAEARELSHWSQLRLDFVVAGVSSCGTTSLARTLEQLEGVVFSREGEDDFFFRHDRLLPYRSEVDHFNRQWLSKLGPVPRIRGLRHPGLFHSHRIRLALKHVPALKALVVVCDPLSRFEKVFWQYHLCKVPGRPNQVPAERCVSSVTSAVQ
;
A
#
# COMPACT_ATOMS: atom_id res chain seq x y z
N MET A 1 2.08 -9.47 -12.03
CA MET A 1 2.13 -8.38 -11.03
C MET A 1 3.26 -7.41 -11.33
N ASP A 2 4.45 -7.89 -11.71
CA ASP A 2 5.61 -7.04 -12.05
C ASP A 2 5.31 -5.99 -13.11
N GLN A 3 4.71 -6.39 -14.24
CA GLN A 3 4.41 -5.46 -15.33
C GLN A 3 3.54 -4.27 -14.89
N ARG A 4 2.54 -4.50 -14.03
CA ARG A 4 1.70 -3.43 -13.49
C ARG A 4 2.50 -2.50 -12.57
N PHE A 5 3.33 -3.07 -11.70
CA PHE A 5 4.20 -2.29 -10.83
C PHE A 5 5.17 -1.43 -11.65
N THR A 6 5.86 -2.03 -12.62
CA THR A 6 6.79 -1.33 -13.54
C THR A 6 6.09 -0.24 -14.34
N ALA A 7 4.87 -0.48 -14.84
CA ALA A 7 4.11 0.53 -15.58
C ALA A 7 3.78 1.74 -14.69
N VAL A 8 3.21 1.51 -13.49
CA VAL A 8 2.89 2.58 -12.55
C VAL A 8 4.15 3.32 -12.08
N GLU A 9 5.22 2.60 -11.81
CA GLU A 9 6.49 3.20 -11.43
C GLU A 9 7.07 4.08 -12.54
N THR A 10 7.03 3.60 -13.80
CA THR A 10 7.53 4.36 -14.95
C THR A 10 6.72 5.64 -15.16
N GLN A 11 5.39 5.55 -15.08
CA GLN A 11 4.49 6.71 -15.17
C GLN A 11 4.78 7.72 -14.05
N ALA A 12 4.90 7.25 -12.80
CA ALA A 12 5.16 8.10 -11.65
C ALA A 12 6.54 8.78 -11.74
N ARG A 13 7.59 8.03 -12.10
CA ARG A 13 8.95 8.56 -12.30
C ARG A 13 8.97 9.62 -13.39
N HIS A 14 8.29 9.39 -14.52
CA HIS A 14 8.20 10.38 -15.59
C HIS A 14 7.49 11.65 -15.11
N CYS A 15 6.40 11.51 -14.36
CA CYS A 15 5.71 12.63 -13.75
C CYS A 15 6.62 13.46 -12.83
N TRP A 16 7.34 12.80 -11.92
CA TRP A 16 8.24 13.48 -10.99
C TRP A 16 9.45 14.12 -11.70
N ALA A 17 9.98 13.49 -12.75
CA ALA A 17 11.07 14.06 -13.55
C ALA A 17 10.69 15.38 -14.22
N LEU A 18 9.41 15.58 -14.53
CA LEU A 18 8.88 16.84 -15.06
C LEU A 18 8.49 17.84 -13.97
N GLY A 19 8.79 17.56 -12.69
CA GLY A 19 8.40 18.37 -11.54
C GLY A 19 6.93 18.24 -11.15
N GLY A 20 6.21 17.28 -11.72
CA GLY A 20 4.81 17.01 -11.43
C GLY A 20 4.59 16.26 -10.10
N ARG A 21 3.32 16.17 -9.71
CA ARG A 21 2.81 15.35 -8.61
C ARG A 21 1.97 14.22 -9.18
N TYR A 22 2.16 13.02 -8.67
CA TYR A 22 1.46 11.83 -9.15
C TYR A 22 0.30 11.51 -8.20
N TRP A 23 -0.88 11.26 -8.76
CA TRP A 23 -2.13 11.11 -8.02
C TRP A 23 -2.79 9.79 -8.37
N GLU A 24 -3.32 9.10 -7.37
CA GLU A 24 -4.35 8.09 -7.56
C GLU A 24 -5.71 8.79 -7.58
N PHE A 25 -6.55 8.45 -8.54
CA PHE A 25 -7.95 8.83 -8.54
C PHE A 25 -8.82 7.58 -8.42
N VAL A 26 -9.93 7.74 -7.71
CA VAL A 26 -10.99 6.73 -7.59
C VAL A 26 -12.30 7.40 -7.98
N LEU A 27 -12.99 6.86 -8.99
CA LEU A 27 -14.29 7.33 -9.43
C LEU A 27 -15.32 6.21 -9.23
N ASN A 28 -16.40 6.52 -8.51
CA ASN A 28 -17.62 5.72 -8.53
C ASN A 28 -18.38 6.06 -9.81
N THR A 29 -18.25 5.20 -10.82
CA THR A 29 -18.74 5.47 -12.18
C THR A 29 -20.26 5.43 -12.24
N ALA A 30 -20.89 4.56 -11.45
CA ALA A 30 -22.35 4.48 -11.34
C ALA A 30 -22.95 5.77 -10.74
N SER A 31 -22.40 6.26 -9.63
CA SER A 31 -22.84 7.52 -9.02
C SER A 31 -22.56 8.73 -9.89
N TYR A 32 -21.44 8.72 -10.62
CA TYR A 32 -21.07 9.78 -11.55
C TYR A 32 -22.07 9.89 -12.71
N VAL A 33 -22.40 8.75 -13.34
CA VAL A 33 -23.38 8.72 -14.45
C VAL A 33 -24.80 9.01 -13.97
N ALA A 34 -25.20 8.52 -12.80
CA ALA A 34 -26.52 8.83 -12.24
C ALA A 34 -26.70 10.33 -11.98
N GLY A 35 -25.62 11.04 -11.62
CA GLY A 35 -25.61 12.49 -11.45
C GLY A 35 -25.45 13.28 -12.75
N PHE A 36 -25.23 12.59 -13.87
CA PHE A 36 -24.89 13.19 -15.15
C PHE A 36 -26.13 13.78 -15.83
N ARG A 37 -26.39 15.06 -15.55
CA ARG A 37 -27.42 15.82 -16.25
C ARG A 37 -26.75 16.59 -17.38
N ILE A 38 -26.77 16.04 -18.59
CA ILE A 38 -26.42 16.83 -19.77
C ILE A 38 -27.60 17.74 -20.08
N SER A 39 -27.42 19.03 -19.84
CA SER A 39 -28.30 20.04 -20.37
C SER A 39 -28.10 20.07 -21.89
N GLY A 40 -29.17 20.01 -22.68
CA GLY A 40 -29.11 19.87 -24.15
C GLY A 40 -28.34 20.96 -24.92
N GLY A 41 -27.81 21.99 -24.24
CA GLY A 41 -26.91 22.99 -24.82
C GLY A 41 -25.41 22.64 -24.76
N ASP A 42 -24.99 21.64 -23.98
CA ASP A 42 -23.57 21.34 -23.72
C ASP A 42 -22.98 20.22 -24.61
N ALA A 43 -23.83 19.44 -25.28
CA ALA A 43 -23.44 18.39 -26.22
C ALA A 43 -23.85 18.80 -27.65
N PRO A 44 -22.97 19.47 -28.42
CA PRO A 44 -23.30 20.03 -29.73
C PRO A 44 -23.46 18.99 -30.85
N CYS A 45 -23.53 17.69 -30.52
CA CYS A 45 -23.54 16.61 -31.50
C CYS A 45 -24.68 15.61 -31.26
N GLU A 46 -25.37 15.29 -32.35
CA GLU A 46 -26.37 14.22 -32.43
C GLU A 46 -25.68 12.86 -32.23
N GLY A 47 -26.20 12.00 -31.35
CA GLY A 47 -25.66 10.66 -31.10
C GLY A 47 -24.54 10.56 -30.05
N CYS A 48 -23.97 11.68 -29.61
CA CYS A 48 -22.83 11.67 -28.67
C CYS A 48 -23.17 11.12 -27.28
N LEU A 49 -24.42 11.25 -26.85
CA LEU A 49 -24.90 10.73 -25.57
C LEU A 49 -25.02 9.21 -25.61
N GLU A 50 -25.56 8.69 -26.71
CA GLU A 50 -25.69 7.26 -26.97
C GLU A 50 -24.30 6.61 -27.08
N ASP A 51 -23.39 7.23 -27.82
CA ASP A 51 -21.99 6.78 -27.95
C ASP A 51 -21.27 6.80 -26.60
N PHE A 52 -21.45 7.86 -25.81
CA PHE A 52 -20.90 7.95 -24.47
C PHE A 52 -21.46 6.83 -23.57
N ALA A 53 -22.79 6.65 -23.55
CA ALA A 53 -23.44 5.62 -22.75
C ALA A 53 -22.95 4.21 -23.14
N ALA A 54 -22.82 3.93 -24.44
CA ALA A 54 -22.31 2.66 -24.94
C ALA A 54 -20.85 2.40 -24.53
N ARG A 55 -19.98 3.42 -24.60
CA ARG A 55 -18.59 3.32 -24.12
C ARG A 55 -18.53 3.17 -22.61
N TRP A 56 -19.39 3.87 -21.88
CA TRP A 56 -19.41 3.89 -20.43
C TRP A 56 -19.88 2.57 -19.83
N GLN A 57 -20.78 1.84 -20.49
CA GLN A 57 -21.20 0.50 -20.07
C GLN A 57 -20.04 -0.51 -19.98
N GLN A 58 -18.90 -0.23 -20.62
CA GLN A 58 -17.70 -1.07 -20.54
C GLN A 58 -16.77 -0.69 -19.38
N VAL A 59 -17.04 0.43 -18.70
CA VAL A 59 -16.24 0.93 -17.59
C VAL A 59 -16.70 0.25 -16.29
N PRO A 60 -15.80 -0.24 -15.43
CA PRO A 60 -16.18 -0.85 -14.16
C PRO A 60 -16.87 0.15 -13.22
N ASP A 61 -17.67 -0.36 -12.27
CA ASP A 61 -18.37 0.45 -11.24
C ASP A 61 -17.42 1.36 -10.44
N THR A 62 -16.17 0.93 -10.27
CA THR A 62 -15.10 1.71 -9.69
C THR A 62 -13.94 1.78 -10.65
N LEU A 63 -13.65 3.00 -11.12
CA LEU A 63 -12.48 3.28 -11.94
C LEU A 63 -11.36 3.78 -11.04
N ILE A 64 -10.23 3.08 -11.06
CA ILE A 64 -9.02 3.47 -10.33
C ILE A 64 -7.91 3.72 -11.35
N GLY A 65 -7.22 4.85 -11.25
CA GLY A 65 -6.10 5.15 -12.13
C GLY A 65 -5.10 6.14 -11.55
N GLY A 66 -4.01 6.33 -12.30
CA GLY A 66 -2.93 7.25 -11.95
C GLY A 66 -2.89 8.45 -12.90
N LEU A 67 -2.72 9.66 -12.37
CA LEU A 67 -2.62 10.89 -13.14
C LEU A 67 -1.42 11.72 -12.70
N CYS A 68 -0.72 12.30 -13.67
CA CYS A 68 0.26 13.34 -13.39
C CYS A 68 -0.41 14.72 -13.41
N ALA A 69 -0.08 15.55 -12.43
CA ALA A 69 -0.56 16.92 -12.32
C ALA A 69 0.61 17.88 -12.07
N PRO A 70 0.51 19.14 -12.53
CA PRO A 70 1.46 20.18 -12.14
C PRO A 70 1.55 20.35 -10.61
N PRO A 71 2.71 20.79 -10.07
CA PRO A 71 2.90 20.93 -8.63
C PRO A 71 1.87 21.79 -7.87
N PRO A 72 1.33 22.91 -8.42
CA PRO A 72 0.32 23.70 -7.69
C PRO A 72 -1.06 23.02 -7.61
N CYS A 73 -1.30 21.94 -8.35
CA CYS A 73 -2.57 21.23 -8.32
C CYS A 73 -2.72 20.45 -7.00
N GLY A 74 -3.83 20.69 -6.31
CA GLY A 74 -4.31 19.87 -5.19
C GLY A 74 -5.41 18.89 -5.62
N ALA A 75 -5.92 18.09 -4.69
CA ALA A 75 -6.93 17.06 -4.94
C ALA A 75 -8.15 17.59 -5.71
N ALA A 76 -8.72 18.73 -5.28
CA ALA A 76 -9.88 19.33 -5.95
C ALA A 76 -9.61 19.72 -7.41
N HIS A 77 -8.41 20.23 -7.72
CA HIS A 77 -8.03 20.55 -9.10
C HIS A 77 -7.83 19.29 -9.94
N VAL A 78 -7.23 18.25 -9.36
CA VAL A 78 -7.03 16.96 -10.03
C VAL A 78 -8.38 16.34 -10.38
N THR A 79 -9.29 16.24 -9.40
CA THR A 79 -10.62 15.67 -9.55
C THR A 79 -11.50 16.47 -10.52
N GLY A 80 -11.55 17.80 -10.39
CA GLY A 80 -12.48 18.62 -11.18
C GLY A 80 -12.02 18.95 -12.60
N LEU A 81 -10.70 19.04 -12.84
CA LEU A 81 -10.16 19.54 -14.11
C LEU A 81 -9.27 18.55 -14.85
N ILE A 82 -8.34 17.90 -14.15
CA ILE A 82 -7.35 17.03 -14.81
C ILE A 82 -8.00 15.71 -15.18
N PHE A 83 -8.76 15.12 -14.26
CA PHE A 83 -9.47 13.87 -14.48
C PHE A 83 -10.47 13.99 -15.64
N THR A 84 -11.33 15.01 -15.62
CA THR A 84 -12.34 15.25 -16.67
C THR A 84 -11.69 15.36 -18.05
N ARG A 85 -10.67 16.23 -18.19
CA ARG A 85 -9.91 16.36 -19.45
C ARG A 85 -9.19 15.09 -19.87
N HIS A 86 -8.71 14.30 -18.92
CA HIS A 86 -8.06 13.02 -19.22
C HIS A 86 -9.08 12.01 -19.76
N MET A 87 -10.26 11.92 -19.15
CA MET A 87 -11.35 11.06 -19.60
C MET A 87 -11.93 11.48 -20.93
N GLU A 88 -12.15 12.79 -21.15
CA GLU A 88 -12.57 13.33 -22.45
C GLU A 88 -11.64 12.85 -23.57
N ARG A 89 -10.32 12.92 -23.35
CA ARG A 89 -9.32 12.45 -24.33
C ARG A 89 -9.31 10.93 -24.46
N LEU A 90 -9.33 10.20 -23.35
CA LEU A 90 -9.26 8.74 -23.35
C LEU A 90 -10.47 8.12 -24.05
N LEU A 91 -11.66 8.66 -23.79
CA LEU A 91 -12.92 8.22 -24.38
C LEU A 91 -13.22 8.89 -25.73
N GLN A 92 -12.33 9.77 -26.22
CA GLN A 92 -12.47 10.53 -27.47
C GLN A 92 -13.80 11.29 -27.55
N LEU A 93 -14.20 11.92 -26.45
CA LEU A 93 -15.43 12.69 -26.38
C LEU A 93 -15.24 14.05 -27.04
N THR A 94 -16.27 14.51 -27.74
CA THR A 94 -16.34 15.81 -28.40
C THR A 94 -16.94 16.90 -27.51
N PHE A 95 -17.48 16.51 -26.34
CA PHE A 95 -18.08 17.40 -25.34
C PHE A 95 -17.32 17.33 -24.01
N ARG A 96 -17.56 18.30 -23.14
CA ARG A 96 -16.90 18.37 -21.83
C ARG A 96 -17.64 17.55 -20.79
N LEU A 97 -16.87 16.81 -20.00
CA LEU A 97 -17.40 16.07 -18.86
C LEU A 97 -17.58 17.02 -17.66
N PRO A 98 -18.75 17.06 -17.00
CA PRO A 98 -18.92 17.75 -15.72
C PRO A 98 -17.90 17.26 -14.69
N ALA A 99 -17.43 18.16 -13.84
CA ALA A 99 -16.59 17.81 -12.71
C ALA A 99 -17.36 16.86 -11.76
N PRO A 100 -16.78 15.72 -11.35
CA PRO A 100 -17.39 14.90 -10.32
C PRO A 100 -17.43 15.64 -8.99
N ASP A 101 -18.47 15.40 -8.20
CA ASP A 101 -18.53 15.88 -6.82
C ASP A 101 -17.64 15.03 -5.89
N ALA A 102 -17.53 15.47 -4.63
CA ALA A 102 -16.70 14.80 -3.62
C ALA A 102 -17.24 13.42 -3.18
N ALA A 103 -18.51 13.10 -3.46
CA ALA A 103 -19.08 11.77 -3.18
C ALA A 103 -18.83 10.80 -4.36
N GLN A 104 -18.68 11.33 -5.57
CA GLN A 104 -18.43 10.57 -6.79
C GLN A 104 -16.95 10.25 -6.99
N ALA A 105 -16.05 11.16 -6.61
CA ALA A 105 -14.62 10.98 -6.87
C ALA A 105 -13.71 11.44 -5.73
N GLU A 106 -12.62 10.69 -5.54
CA GLU A 106 -11.53 11.03 -4.62
C GLU A 106 -10.20 11.05 -5.38
N ALA A 107 -9.33 12.01 -5.06
CA ALA A 107 -7.96 12.05 -5.55
C ALA A 107 -6.98 12.12 -4.38
N ARG A 108 -5.99 11.22 -4.37
CA ARG A 108 -4.98 11.13 -3.31
C ARG A 108 -3.59 11.12 -3.92
N GLU A 109 -2.72 11.98 -3.38
CA GLU A 109 -1.35 12.07 -3.86
C GLU A 109 -0.58 10.79 -3.50
N LEU A 110 0.08 10.22 -4.50
CA LEU A 110 0.98 9.09 -4.36
C LEU A 110 2.41 9.59 -4.12
N SER A 111 3.16 8.81 -3.34
CA SER A 111 4.59 9.01 -3.11
C SER A 111 5.38 7.85 -3.69
N HIS A 112 6.70 7.94 -3.61
CA HIS A 112 7.58 6.85 -3.99
C HIS A 112 8.05 6.08 -2.75
N TRP A 113 8.24 4.76 -2.89
CA TRP A 113 8.82 3.93 -1.84
C TRP A 113 10.20 4.43 -1.39
N SER A 114 10.96 5.08 -2.28
CA SER A 114 12.28 5.64 -1.93
C SER A 114 12.24 6.80 -0.94
N GLN A 115 11.06 7.37 -0.69
CA GLN A 115 10.87 8.43 0.29
C GLN A 115 10.75 7.88 1.72
N LEU A 116 10.64 6.56 1.90
CA LEU A 116 10.66 5.95 3.22
C LEU A 116 12.03 6.10 3.87
N ARG A 117 12.03 6.62 5.09
CA ARG A 117 13.20 6.70 5.97
C ARG A 117 13.34 5.38 6.71
N LEU A 118 13.92 4.39 6.05
CA LEU A 118 14.06 3.03 6.58
C LEU A 118 15.40 2.44 6.16
N ASP A 119 16.15 1.92 7.13
CA ASP A 119 17.52 1.43 6.91
C ASP A 119 17.59 -0.09 6.85
N PHE A 120 16.70 -0.79 7.58
CA PHE A 120 16.57 -2.23 7.47
C PHE A 120 15.15 -2.75 7.75
N VAL A 121 14.89 -3.97 7.31
CA VAL A 121 13.70 -4.74 7.67
C VAL A 121 14.06 -6.11 8.22
N VAL A 122 13.29 -6.60 9.20
CA VAL A 122 13.23 -8.02 9.57
C VAL A 122 12.02 -8.62 8.86
N ALA A 123 12.27 -9.24 7.71
CA ALA A 123 11.24 -9.52 6.70
C ALA A 123 10.55 -10.88 6.81
N GLY A 124 10.97 -11.74 7.74
CA GLY A 124 10.53 -13.12 7.80
C GLY A 124 11.70 -14.06 8.01
N VAL A 125 11.50 -15.37 7.93
CA VAL A 125 10.23 -16.07 7.67
C VAL A 125 9.42 -16.22 8.97
N SER A 126 8.08 -16.22 8.90
CA SER A 126 7.22 -16.38 10.09
C SER A 126 7.53 -17.67 10.85
N SER A 127 7.43 -17.59 12.18
CA SER A 127 7.74 -18.67 13.12
C SER A 127 9.20 -19.11 13.20
N CYS A 128 10.12 -18.50 12.44
CA CYS A 128 11.56 -18.81 12.45
C CYS A 128 12.40 -17.92 13.40
N GLY A 129 11.81 -17.31 14.42
CA GLY A 129 12.56 -16.53 15.42
C GLY A 129 12.79 -15.05 15.09
N THR A 130 12.04 -14.49 14.16
CA THR A 130 12.09 -13.04 13.83
C THR A 130 11.81 -12.14 15.05
N THR A 131 10.95 -12.56 15.97
CA THR A 131 10.71 -11.84 17.25
C THR A 131 11.94 -11.84 18.13
N SER A 132 12.60 -12.98 18.30
CA SER A 132 13.81 -13.09 19.12
C SER A 132 14.94 -12.24 18.54
N LEU A 133 15.15 -12.32 17.21
CA LEU A 133 16.14 -11.48 16.52
C LEU A 133 15.87 -9.98 16.76
N ALA A 134 14.62 -9.55 16.61
CA ALA A 134 14.29 -8.14 16.79
C ALA A 134 14.49 -7.66 18.23
N ARG A 135 14.12 -8.46 19.23
CA ARG A 135 14.39 -8.15 20.64
C ARG A 135 15.89 -7.99 20.91
N THR A 136 16.72 -8.85 20.32
CA THR A 136 18.18 -8.72 20.43
C THR A 136 18.67 -7.44 19.74
N LEU A 137 18.15 -7.11 18.56
CA LEU A 137 18.51 -5.87 17.85
C LEU A 137 18.06 -4.61 18.59
N GLU A 138 16.91 -4.63 19.27
CA GLU A 138 16.38 -3.54 20.09
C GLU A 138 17.30 -3.20 21.29
N GLN A 139 18.12 -4.16 21.75
CA GLN A 139 19.09 -3.94 22.83
C GLN A 139 20.35 -3.22 22.36
N LEU A 140 20.59 -3.09 21.05
CA LEU A 140 21.76 -2.41 20.50
C LEU A 140 21.58 -0.89 20.54
N GLU A 141 22.60 -0.18 21.02
CA GLU A 141 22.60 1.28 20.96
C GLU A 141 22.53 1.75 19.50
N GLY A 142 21.64 2.71 19.25
CA GLY A 142 21.44 3.26 17.91
C GLY A 142 20.50 2.44 17.02
N VAL A 143 19.86 1.36 17.46
CA VAL A 143 18.81 0.68 16.69
C VAL A 143 17.42 1.08 17.21
N VAL A 144 16.51 1.43 16.31
CA VAL A 144 15.10 1.69 16.64
C VAL A 144 14.16 1.03 15.67
N PHE A 145 13.14 0.35 16.17
CA PHE A 145 12.04 -0.14 15.35
C PHE A 145 10.92 0.88 15.25
N SER A 146 10.14 0.82 14.17
CA SER A 146 8.99 1.70 13.94
C SER A 146 7.93 1.58 15.04
N ARG A 147 7.66 0.36 15.50
CA ARG A 147 6.67 0.04 16.54
C ARG A 147 7.15 -1.11 17.43
N GLU A 148 6.58 -1.20 18.62
CA GLU A 148 6.64 -2.44 19.41
C GLU A 148 5.76 -3.49 18.70
N GLY A 149 6.29 -4.68 18.46
CA GLY A 149 5.53 -5.73 17.77
C GLY A 149 5.75 -5.76 16.26
N GLU A 150 4.69 -6.09 15.53
CA GLU A 150 4.68 -6.19 14.07
C GLU A 150 4.16 -4.87 13.47
N ASP A 151 4.78 -4.38 12.40
CA ASP A 151 4.35 -3.16 11.71
C ASP A 151 3.76 -3.49 10.34
N ASP A 152 2.44 -3.36 10.26
CA ASP A 152 1.63 -3.64 9.09
C ASP A 152 1.67 -2.56 8.01
N PHE A 153 2.60 -1.59 8.07
CA PHE A 153 2.67 -0.47 7.12
C PHE A 153 2.52 -0.90 5.65
N PHE A 154 3.23 -1.95 5.22
CA PHE A 154 3.19 -2.46 3.85
C PHE A 154 1.92 -3.28 3.52
N PHE A 155 1.13 -3.67 4.51
CA PHE A 155 -0.07 -4.51 4.39
C PHE A 155 -1.38 -3.72 4.45
N ARG A 156 -1.35 -2.44 4.85
CA ARG A 156 -2.57 -1.62 4.98
C ARG A 156 -3.42 -1.62 3.72
N HIS A 157 -2.80 -1.60 2.55
CA HIS A 157 -3.47 -1.51 1.26
C HIS A 157 -2.74 -2.32 0.18
N ASP A 158 -3.50 -2.88 -0.77
CA ASP A 158 -2.95 -3.60 -1.93
C ASP A 158 -2.54 -2.67 -3.08
N ARG A 159 -1.91 -1.53 -2.75
CA ARG A 159 -1.51 -0.51 -3.73
C ARG A 159 -0.07 -0.69 -4.20
N LEU A 160 0.20 -0.26 -5.42
CA LEU A 160 1.53 -0.33 -6.05
C LEU A 160 2.47 0.77 -5.53
N LEU A 161 1.92 1.91 -5.13
CA LEU A 161 2.64 3.04 -4.51
C LEU A 161 1.92 3.45 -3.22
N PRO A 162 2.63 3.97 -2.21
CA PRO A 162 2.03 4.46 -0.98
C PRO A 162 1.46 5.86 -1.19
N TYR A 163 0.51 6.27 -0.37
CA TYR A 163 0.12 7.67 -0.37
C TYR A 163 1.18 8.55 0.26
N ARG A 164 1.23 9.81 -0.18
CA ARG A 164 2.13 10.82 0.38
C ARG A 164 1.91 10.99 1.88
N SER A 165 0.65 11.09 2.30
CA SER A 165 0.29 11.23 3.72
C SER A 165 0.73 10.04 4.58
N GLU A 166 0.74 8.82 4.02
CA GLU A 166 1.19 7.60 4.70
C GLU A 166 2.70 7.60 4.88
N VAL A 167 3.46 7.93 3.83
CA VAL A 167 4.92 8.06 3.89
C VAL A 167 5.32 9.15 4.88
N ASP A 168 4.66 10.31 4.82
CA ASP A 168 4.96 11.42 5.73
C ASP A 168 4.63 11.05 7.18
N HIS A 169 3.49 10.37 7.43
CA HIS A 169 3.15 9.87 8.77
C HIS A 169 4.16 8.83 9.27
N PHE A 170 4.54 7.88 8.43
CA PHE A 170 5.56 6.88 8.75
C PHE A 170 6.90 7.54 9.08
N ASN A 171 7.32 8.54 8.30
CA ASN A 171 8.59 9.23 8.53
C ASN A 171 8.58 10.12 9.77
N ARG A 172 7.43 10.70 10.14
CA ARG A 172 7.30 11.54 11.35
C ARG A 172 7.53 10.76 12.64
N GLN A 173 7.24 9.46 12.67
CA GLN A 173 7.45 8.63 13.87
C GLN A 173 8.92 8.54 14.30
N TRP A 174 9.85 8.86 13.39
CA TRP A 174 11.27 8.90 13.70
C TRP A 174 11.68 10.17 14.43
N LEU A 175 10.95 11.27 14.25
CA LEU A 175 11.27 12.56 14.86
C LEU A 175 11.24 12.49 16.39
N SER A 176 10.26 11.80 16.96
CA SER A 176 10.17 11.57 18.40
C SER A 176 11.23 10.60 18.94
N LYS A 177 11.92 9.89 18.04
CA LYS A 177 12.98 8.92 18.37
C LYS A 177 14.38 9.46 18.07
N LEU A 178 14.50 10.74 17.67
CA LEU A 178 15.78 11.41 17.46
C LEU A 178 16.43 11.67 18.83
N GLY A 179 17.33 10.78 19.22
CA GLY A 179 18.30 11.03 20.29
C GLY A 179 19.56 11.72 19.74
N PRO A 180 20.55 12.00 20.61
CA PRO A 180 21.83 12.59 20.20
C PRO A 180 22.65 11.67 19.29
N VAL A 181 22.43 10.35 19.37
CA VAL A 181 23.12 9.34 18.57
C VAL A 181 22.31 9.05 17.29
N PRO A 182 22.93 9.06 16.09
CA PRO A 182 22.30 8.62 14.86
C PRO A 182 21.70 7.22 15.01
N ARG A 183 20.42 7.06 14.68
CA ARG A 183 19.73 5.79 14.84
C ARG A 183 19.43 5.11 13.50
N ILE A 184 19.76 3.83 13.42
CA ILE A 184 19.39 2.90 12.35
C ILE A 184 17.91 2.52 12.54
N ARG A 185 17.09 2.82 11.52
CA ARG A 185 15.64 2.67 11.52
C ARG A 185 15.25 1.30 10.96
N GLY A 186 14.67 0.48 11.81
CA GLY A 186 14.18 -0.85 11.51
C GLY A 186 12.67 -0.92 11.39
N LEU A 187 12.18 -1.85 10.58
CA LEU A 187 10.80 -2.29 10.59
C LEU A 187 10.77 -3.82 10.67
N ARG A 188 9.85 -4.37 11.45
CA ARG A 188 9.70 -5.82 11.59
C ARG A 188 8.31 -6.25 11.21
N HIS A 189 8.23 -7.18 10.26
CA HIS A 189 7.00 -7.92 10.02
C HIS A 189 7.35 -9.25 9.31
N PRO A 190 7.02 -10.42 9.90
CA PRO A 190 7.46 -11.71 9.36
C PRO A 190 6.82 -12.10 8.02
N GLY A 191 5.74 -11.42 7.64
CA GLY A 191 5.07 -11.59 6.35
C GLY A 191 5.71 -10.84 5.17
N LEU A 192 6.66 -9.92 5.38
CA LEU A 192 7.16 -9.06 4.29
C LEU A 192 7.79 -9.87 3.14
N PHE A 193 8.51 -10.93 3.48
CA PHE A 193 9.17 -11.80 2.50
C PHE A 193 8.17 -12.64 1.68
N HIS A 194 6.98 -12.93 2.22
CA HIS A 194 5.98 -13.75 1.55
C HIS A 194 5.23 -13.00 0.45
N SER A 195 5.03 -11.69 0.63
CA SER A 195 4.29 -10.88 -0.35
C SER A 195 5.21 -10.42 -1.49
N HIS A 196 4.91 -10.91 -2.69
CA HIS A 196 5.62 -10.51 -3.91
C HIS A 196 5.58 -8.98 -4.13
N ARG A 197 4.40 -8.35 -3.97
CA ARG A 197 4.23 -6.90 -4.07
C ARG A 197 5.14 -6.14 -3.10
N ILE A 198 5.22 -6.61 -1.86
CA ILE A 198 6.04 -5.96 -0.83
C ILE A 198 7.52 -6.11 -1.16
N ARG A 199 7.97 -7.28 -1.64
CA ARG A 199 9.37 -7.44 -2.10
C ARG A 199 9.71 -6.46 -3.22
N LEU A 200 8.80 -6.22 -4.16
CA LEU A 200 8.97 -5.16 -5.16
C LEU A 200 9.08 -3.79 -4.48
N ALA A 201 8.14 -3.41 -3.61
CA ALA A 201 8.19 -2.14 -2.88
C ALA A 201 9.52 -1.93 -2.12
N LEU A 202 9.99 -2.95 -1.38
CA LEU A 202 11.24 -2.91 -0.62
C LEU A 202 12.47 -2.68 -1.51
N LYS A 203 12.48 -3.21 -2.74
CA LYS A 203 13.57 -2.99 -3.72
C LYS A 203 13.74 -1.51 -4.07
N HIS A 204 12.68 -0.70 -3.95
CA HIS A 204 12.70 0.73 -4.27
C HIS A 204 13.04 1.62 -3.07
N VAL A 205 13.25 1.05 -1.88
CA VAL A 205 13.75 1.79 -0.71
C VAL A 205 15.28 1.87 -0.79
N PRO A 206 15.89 3.06 -0.86
CA PRO A 206 17.31 3.22 -1.10
C PRO A 206 18.14 2.67 0.07
N ALA A 207 19.21 1.95 -0.26
CA ALA A 207 20.15 1.37 0.70
C ALA A 207 19.52 0.46 1.78
N LEU A 208 18.30 -0.03 1.56
CA LEU A 208 17.60 -0.88 2.52
C LEU A 208 18.28 -2.24 2.66
N LYS A 209 18.52 -2.67 3.90
CA LYS A 209 19.00 -4.02 4.23
C LYS A 209 17.83 -4.92 4.64
N ALA A 210 17.70 -6.08 4.01
CA ALA A 210 16.68 -7.07 4.40
C ALA A 210 17.31 -8.21 5.21
N LEU A 211 16.87 -8.37 6.46
CA LEU A 211 17.22 -9.50 7.32
C LEU A 211 16.14 -10.57 7.19
N VAL A 212 16.53 -11.75 6.70
CA VAL A 212 15.64 -12.91 6.55
C VAL A 212 16.19 -14.06 7.40
N VAL A 213 15.41 -14.47 8.39
CA VAL A 213 15.70 -15.62 9.26
C VAL A 213 14.97 -16.83 8.70
N VAL A 214 15.73 -17.84 8.31
CA VAL A 214 15.19 -19.12 7.83
C VAL A 214 15.42 -20.17 8.91
N CYS A 215 14.47 -21.07 9.06
CA CYS A 215 14.55 -22.24 9.92
C CYS A 215 14.18 -23.49 9.13
N ASP A 216 14.45 -24.65 9.70
CA ASP A 216 14.07 -25.94 9.11
C ASP A 216 12.57 -25.95 8.75
N PRO A 217 12.20 -26.23 7.48
CA PRO A 217 10.81 -26.10 7.03
C PRO A 217 9.87 -27.09 7.72
N LEU A 218 10.35 -28.28 8.11
CA LEU A 218 9.54 -29.27 8.82
C LEU A 218 9.24 -28.79 10.24
N SER A 219 10.26 -28.35 10.97
CA SER A 219 10.14 -27.76 12.30
C SER A 219 9.23 -26.52 12.28
N ARG A 220 9.34 -25.70 11.24
CA ARG A 220 8.43 -24.56 11.04
C ARG A 220 6.99 -25.02 10.83
N PHE A 221 6.79 -26.01 9.96
CA PHE A 221 5.47 -26.57 9.68
C PHE A 221 4.84 -27.15 10.94
N GLU A 222 5.57 -27.97 11.70
CA GLU A 222 5.12 -28.51 12.98
C GLU A 222 4.70 -27.40 13.93
N LYS A 223 5.57 -26.40 14.15
CA LYS A 223 5.26 -25.25 15.01
C LYS A 223 3.98 -24.52 14.59
N VAL A 224 3.80 -24.27 13.29
CA VAL A 224 2.59 -23.65 12.75
C VAL A 224 1.38 -24.57 12.98
N PHE A 225 1.50 -25.86 12.67
CA PHE A 225 0.45 -26.85 12.85
C PHE A 225 -0.03 -26.90 14.31
N TRP A 226 0.91 -27.01 15.26
CA TRP A 226 0.62 -26.97 16.69
C TRP A 226 -0.09 -25.67 17.09
N GLN A 227 0.44 -24.52 16.68
CA GLN A 227 -0.14 -23.22 17.02
C GLN A 227 -1.59 -23.05 16.51
N TYR A 228 -1.90 -23.49 15.29
CA TYR A 228 -3.20 -23.23 14.68
C TYR A 228 -4.22 -24.33 14.93
N HIS A 229 -3.81 -25.60 15.02
CA HIS A 229 -4.74 -26.73 15.09
C HIS A 229 -4.88 -27.34 16.47
N LEU A 230 -3.84 -27.28 17.30
CA LEU A 230 -3.82 -28.00 18.58
C LEU A 230 -3.89 -27.06 19.79
N CYS A 231 -3.29 -25.87 19.69
CA CYS A 231 -3.36 -24.87 20.77
C CYS A 231 -4.61 -23.97 20.72
N LYS A 232 -5.36 -23.95 19.60
CA LYS A 232 -6.63 -23.21 19.47
C LYS A 232 -7.83 -24.14 19.57
N VAL A 233 -8.11 -24.69 20.76
CA VAL A 233 -9.36 -25.42 21.00
C VAL A 233 -10.41 -24.44 21.52
N PRO A 234 -11.48 -24.12 20.75
CA PRO A 234 -12.56 -23.28 21.23
C PRO A 234 -13.28 -23.96 22.40
N GLY A 235 -13.57 -23.22 23.47
CA GLY A 235 -14.44 -23.70 24.56
C GLY A 235 -13.75 -24.31 25.79
N ARG A 236 -12.41 -24.34 25.88
CA ARG A 236 -11.73 -24.69 27.13
C ARG A 236 -11.50 -23.44 28.00
N PRO A 237 -12.04 -23.38 29.24
CA PRO A 237 -11.87 -22.23 30.14
C PRO A 237 -10.43 -22.05 30.66
N ASN A 238 -9.60 -23.08 30.54
CA ASN A 238 -8.16 -23.02 30.82
C ASN A 238 -7.37 -23.07 29.51
N GLN A 239 -7.35 -21.96 28.77
CA GLN A 239 -6.41 -21.82 27.66
C GLN A 239 -5.00 -21.74 28.24
N VAL A 240 -4.22 -22.81 28.01
CA VAL A 240 -2.78 -22.76 28.21
C VAL A 240 -2.25 -21.65 27.29
N PRO A 241 -1.56 -20.62 27.81
CA PRO A 241 -0.97 -19.58 26.97
C PRO A 241 -0.19 -20.24 25.83
N ALA A 242 -0.35 -19.75 24.60
CA ALA A 242 0.26 -20.38 23.42
C ALA A 242 1.78 -20.62 23.59
N GLU A 243 2.45 -19.77 24.38
CA GLU A 243 3.86 -19.91 24.75
C GLU A 243 4.16 -21.20 25.54
N ARG A 244 3.27 -21.61 26.45
CA ARG A 244 3.39 -22.86 27.21
C ARG A 244 3.02 -24.11 26.40
N CYS A 245 2.14 -23.97 25.40
CA CYS A 245 1.75 -25.08 24.52
C CYS A 245 2.93 -25.53 23.64
N VAL A 246 3.73 -24.58 23.12
CA VAL A 246 4.88 -24.90 22.27
C VAL A 246 6.08 -25.40 23.08
N SER A 247 6.33 -24.81 24.26
CA SER A 247 7.48 -25.19 25.09
C SER A 247 7.37 -26.60 25.67
N SER A 248 6.15 -27.10 25.91
CA SER A 248 5.91 -28.45 26.43
C SER A 248 6.09 -29.56 25.38
N VAL A 249 6.07 -29.23 24.08
CA VAL A 249 6.35 -30.19 23.00
C VAL A 249 7.85 -30.32 22.76
N THR A 250 8.60 -29.23 22.78
CA THR A 250 10.07 -29.26 22.57
C THR A 250 10.83 -30.08 23.61
N SER A 251 10.30 -30.18 24.84
CA SER A 251 10.88 -31.02 25.90
C SER A 251 10.44 -32.49 25.84
N ALA A 252 9.49 -32.85 24.98
CA ALA A 252 9.04 -34.23 24.81
C ALA A 252 9.75 -34.98 23.65
N VAL A 253 10.60 -34.29 22.88
CA VAL A 253 11.29 -34.81 21.68
C VAL A 253 12.81 -34.92 21.89
N GLN A 254 13.30 -34.75 23.12
CA GLN A 254 14.68 -35.05 23.53
C GLN A 254 14.71 -36.31 24.39
#